data_AF-A0A536D0Q1-F1
#
_entry.id   AF-A0A536D0Q1-F1
#
_cell.length_a   1.000
_cell.length_b   1.000
_cell.length_c   1.000
_cell.angle_alpha   90.00
_cell.angle_beta   90.00
_cell.angle_gamma   90.00
#
_symmetry.space_group_name_H-M   'P 1'
#
loop_
_entity.id
_entity.type
_entity.pdbx_description
1 polymer ?
#
loop_
_entity_poly.entity_id
_entity_poly.type
_entity_poly.pdbx_seq_one_letter_code
_entity_poly.pdbx_strand_id
1 'polypeptide(L)'
;MATRASHATTRSPRYALGPGADLPIARIVALLLIGLAIGAVLFASNVAKVGPSQEAQQIANFNPRAIFTDSTPHFLPTPVAALPAESNAGPPAPSTEEQAAADASVERVKIANTGGVGAILRAEPPRGRQVAALRDGTVLQVIEHQQLPDGSEWLHVRTADGAEGWVFSRLAAPTD
;
A
#
# COMPACT_ATOMS: atom_id res chain seq x y z
N MET A 1 81.49 -9.59 -6.38
CA MET A 1 80.77 -10.88 -6.23
C MET A 1 79.28 -10.57 -6.17
N ALA A 2 78.50 -11.08 -7.11
CA ALA A 2 77.11 -10.71 -7.33
C ALA A 2 76.13 -11.80 -6.83
N THR A 3 75.10 -11.33 -6.12
CA THR A 3 73.70 -11.81 -6.00
C THR A 3 73.37 -13.29 -5.71
N ARG A 4 72.62 -13.53 -4.61
CA ARG A 4 71.17 -13.77 -4.70
C ARG A 4 70.48 -13.72 -3.33
N ALA A 5 69.48 -12.84 -3.21
CA ALA A 5 68.46 -12.92 -2.19
C ALA A 5 67.52 -14.09 -2.51
N SER A 6 67.41 -15.03 -1.58
CA SER A 6 66.51 -16.18 -1.69
C SER A 6 65.08 -15.73 -1.39
N HIS A 7 64.30 -15.42 -2.44
CA HIS A 7 62.86 -15.28 -2.31
C HIS A 7 62.23 -16.64 -1.99
N ALA A 8 61.80 -16.83 -0.74
CA ALA A 8 60.95 -17.94 -0.34
C ALA A 8 59.54 -17.70 -0.91
N THR A 9 59.26 -18.28 -2.09
CA THR A 9 57.92 -18.33 -2.65
C THR A 9 57.23 -19.65 -2.30
N THR A 10 56.04 -19.50 -1.73
CA THR A 10 54.97 -20.44 -1.40
C THR A 10 55.00 -21.82 -2.04
N ARG A 11 54.85 -22.87 -1.22
CA ARG A 11 54.25 -24.15 -1.66
C ARG A 11 53.25 -24.64 -0.62
N SER A 12 51.98 -24.29 -0.80
CA SER A 12 50.85 -24.87 -0.07
C SER A 12 50.71 -26.36 -0.43
N PRO A 13 50.79 -27.30 0.53
CA PRO A 13 50.79 -28.72 0.23
C PRO A 13 49.36 -29.28 0.22
N ARG A 14 48.51 -28.82 -0.71
CA ARG A 14 47.11 -29.26 -0.78
C ARG A 14 46.59 -29.62 -2.17
N TYR A 15 47.47 -29.99 -3.10
CA TYR A 15 47.08 -30.66 -4.33
C TYR A 15 48.06 -31.81 -4.61
N ALA A 16 47.85 -32.91 -3.89
CA ALA A 16 48.34 -34.21 -4.30
C ALA A 16 47.11 -35.06 -4.63
N LEU A 17 46.47 -34.75 -5.76
CA LEU A 17 45.63 -35.73 -6.45
C LEU A 17 46.57 -36.63 -7.26
N GLY A 18 46.35 -37.95 -7.14
CA GLY A 18 47.21 -38.96 -7.77
C GLY A 18 47.17 -38.90 -9.30
N PRO A 19 48.15 -39.54 -9.99
CA PRO A 19 48.48 -39.30 -11.40
C PRO A 19 47.45 -39.78 -12.45
N GLY A 20 46.17 -39.95 -12.08
CA GLY A 20 45.11 -40.43 -12.97
C GLY A 20 43.70 -39.91 -12.67
N ALA A 21 43.49 -39.15 -11.59
CA ALA A 21 42.16 -38.67 -11.20
C ALA A 21 41.81 -37.27 -11.75
N ASP A 22 42.81 -36.45 -12.10
CA ASP A 22 42.58 -35.05 -12.53
C ASP A 22 42.00 -34.94 -13.95
N LEU A 23 42.35 -35.85 -14.86
CA LEU A 23 41.87 -35.86 -16.24
C LEU A 23 40.36 -36.15 -16.39
N PRO A 24 39.79 -37.19 -15.75
CA PRO A 24 38.36 -37.47 -15.87
C PRO A 24 37.50 -36.44 -15.15
N ILE A 25 37.92 -35.99 -13.95
CA ILE A 25 37.16 -35.01 -13.17
C ILE A 25 37.18 -33.65 -13.87
N ALA A 26 38.33 -33.19 -14.38
CA ALA A 26 38.40 -31.93 -15.13
C ALA A 26 37.55 -31.97 -16.41
N ARG A 27 37.47 -33.12 -17.09
CA ARG A 27 36.59 -33.30 -18.26
C ARG A 27 35.12 -33.24 -17.90
N ILE A 28 34.71 -33.87 -16.80
CA ILE A 28 33.32 -33.81 -16.32
C ILE A 28 32.94 -32.38 -15.97
N VAL A 29 33.81 -31.66 -15.24
CA VAL A 29 33.60 -30.25 -14.89
C VAL A 29 33.53 -29.38 -16.14
N ALA A 30 34.42 -29.59 -17.12
CA ALA A 30 34.39 -28.85 -18.38
C ALA A 30 33.09 -29.11 -19.17
N LEU A 31 32.63 -30.35 -19.24
CA LEU A 31 31.36 -30.70 -19.90
C LEU A 31 30.15 -30.09 -19.16
N LEU A 32 30.18 -30.03 -17.83
CA LEU A 32 29.13 -29.41 -17.03
C LEU A 32 29.08 -27.90 -17.25
N LEU A 33 30.23 -27.22 -17.29
CA LEU A 33 30.32 -25.80 -17.59
C LEU A 33 29.84 -25.47 -19.01
N ILE A 34 30.23 -26.29 -20.00
CA ILE A 34 29.76 -26.15 -21.38
C ILE A 34 28.26 -26.39 -21.48
N GLY A 35 27.75 -27.44 -20.83
CA GLY A 35 26.32 -27.74 -20.78
C GLY A 35 25.50 -26.64 -20.13
N LEU A 36 26.00 -26.05 -19.04
CA LEU A 36 25.37 -24.91 -18.36
C LEU A 36 25.35 -23.67 -19.26
N ALA A 37 26.44 -23.37 -19.96
CA ALA A 37 26.50 -22.27 -20.90
C ALA A 37 25.52 -22.45 -22.07
N ILE A 38 25.48 -23.65 -22.67
CA ILE A 38 24.53 -23.98 -23.75
C ILE A 38 23.09 -23.88 -23.24
N GLY A 39 22.79 -24.44 -22.06
CA GLY A 39 21.49 -24.35 -21.42
C GLY A 39 21.05 -22.91 -21.18
N ALA A 40 21.95 -22.05 -20.71
CA ALA A 40 21.67 -20.63 -20.50
C ALA A 40 21.36 -19.89 -21.82
N VAL A 41 22.11 -20.17 -22.89
CA VAL A 41 21.88 -19.58 -24.21
C VAL A 41 20.53 -20.03 -24.78
N LEU A 42 20.21 -21.32 -24.67
CA LEU A 42 18.93 -21.86 -25.14
C LEU A 42 17.75 -21.30 -24.33
N PHE A 43 17.90 -21.16 -23.01
CA PHE A 43 16.88 -20.56 -22.14
C PHE A 43 16.64 -19.09 -22.49
N ALA A 44 17.70 -18.28 -22.61
CA ALA A 44 17.60 -16.88 -23.00
C ALA A 44 16.96 -16.71 -24.39
N SER A 45 17.31 -17.59 -25.33
CA SER A 45 16.73 -17.61 -26.68
C SER A 45 15.25 -17.99 -26.67
N ASN A 46 14.81 -18.81 -25.72
CA ASN A 46 13.40 -19.19 -25.59
C ASN A 46 12.59 -18.07 -24.91
N VAL A 47 13.13 -17.44 -23.86
CA VAL A 47 12.52 -16.27 -23.21
C VAL A 47 12.35 -15.10 -24.20
N ALA A 48 13.32 -14.87 -25.09
CA ALA A 48 13.21 -13.83 -26.12
C ALA A 48 12.11 -14.11 -27.16
N LYS A 49 11.66 -15.36 -27.33
CA LYS A 49 10.53 -15.73 -28.19
C LYS A 49 9.19 -15.57 -27.50
N VAL A 50 9.16 -15.61 -26.16
CA VAL A 50 7.97 -15.29 -25.37
C VAL A 50 7.84 -13.76 -25.43
N GLY A 51 6.92 -13.28 -26.27
CA GLY A 51 6.64 -11.85 -26.42
C GLY A 51 6.27 -11.16 -25.09
N PRO A 52 6.20 -9.82 -25.08
CA PRO A 52 5.92 -9.05 -23.86
C PRO A 52 4.66 -9.59 -23.16
N SER A 53 4.76 -9.75 -21.84
CA SER A 53 3.66 -10.25 -21.01
C SER A 53 2.40 -9.41 -21.22
N GLN A 54 1.22 -10.02 -21.02
CA GLN A 54 -0.06 -9.33 -21.24
C GLN A 54 -0.19 -8.04 -20.41
N GLU A 55 0.46 -7.97 -19.25
CA GLU A 55 0.52 -6.79 -18.40
C GLU A 55 1.25 -5.62 -19.07
N ALA A 56 2.38 -5.89 -19.73
CA ALA A 56 3.13 -4.86 -20.46
C ALA A 56 2.33 -4.32 -21.66
N GLN A 57 1.53 -5.17 -22.32
CA GLN A 57 0.64 -4.76 -23.40
C GLN A 57 -0.54 -3.91 -22.90
N GLN A 58 -1.10 -4.23 -21.73
CA GLN A 58 -2.18 -3.43 -21.13
C GLN A 58 -1.71 -2.02 -20.75
N ILE A 59 -0.50 -1.88 -20.23
CA ILE A 59 0.08 -0.58 -19.90
C ILE A 59 0.32 0.24 -21.17
N ALA A 60 0.82 -0.40 -22.24
CA ALA A 60 1.03 0.27 -23.52
C ALA A 60 -0.28 0.72 -24.21
N ASN A 61 -1.37 -0.02 -24.00
CA ASN A 61 -2.68 0.29 -24.58
C ASN A 61 -3.59 1.14 -23.67
N PHE A 62 -3.09 1.59 -22.52
CA PHE A 62 -3.85 2.46 -21.62
C PHE A 62 -4.11 3.82 -22.29
N ASN A 63 -5.36 4.06 -22.72
CA ASN A 63 -5.77 5.34 -23.30
C ASN A 63 -6.41 6.24 -22.22
N PRO A 64 -5.68 7.25 -21.70
CA PRO A 64 -6.20 8.10 -20.63
C PRO A 64 -7.43 8.89 -21.05
N ARG A 65 -7.66 9.13 -22.35
CA ARG A 65 -8.86 9.83 -22.83
C ARG A 65 -10.15 9.04 -22.62
N ALA A 66 -10.09 7.71 -22.64
CA ALA A 66 -11.27 6.87 -22.42
C ALA A 66 -11.87 7.04 -21.01
N ILE A 67 -11.01 7.30 -20.02
CA ILE A 67 -11.41 7.50 -18.62
C ILE A 67 -12.15 8.83 -18.43
N PHE A 68 -11.77 9.86 -19.19
CA PHE A 68 -12.43 11.17 -19.11
C PHE A 68 -13.74 11.23 -19.91
N THR A 69 -13.94 10.37 -20.90
CA THR A 69 -15.18 10.32 -21.69
C THR A 69 -16.33 9.54 -21.03
N ASP A 70 -16.03 8.66 -20.06
CA ASP A 70 -17.04 7.96 -19.26
C ASP A 70 -17.50 8.77 -18.04
N SER A 71 -17.32 10.10 -18.10
CA SER A 71 -17.93 11.02 -17.16
C SER A 71 -19.35 11.34 -17.64
N THR A 72 -20.21 10.33 -17.74
CA THR A 72 -21.65 10.58 -17.89
C THR A 72 -22.14 11.10 -16.53
N PRO A 73 -22.44 12.40 -16.38
CA PRO A 73 -22.86 12.94 -15.09
C PRO A 73 -24.29 12.46 -14.83
N HIS A 74 -24.44 11.34 -14.13
CA HIS A 74 -25.73 10.84 -13.61
C HIS A 74 -26.21 11.64 -12.38
N PHE A 75 -25.73 12.87 -12.22
CA PHE A 75 -25.89 13.71 -11.04
C PHE A 75 -26.94 14.82 -11.23
N LEU A 76 -27.97 14.56 -12.01
CA LEU A 76 -29.19 15.35 -11.89
C LEU A 76 -30.13 14.58 -10.96
N PRO A 77 -30.29 15.01 -9.68
CA PRO A 77 -31.43 14.54 -8.92
C PRO A 77 -32.69 14.86 -9.72
N THR A 78 -33.55 13.87 -9.94
CA THR A 78 -34.90 14.10 -10.44
C THR A 78 -35.55 15.15 -9.54
N PRO A 79 -36.10 16.26 -10.07
CA PRO A 79 -36.80 17.22 -9.24
C PRO A 79 -37.98 16.49 -8.60
N VAL A 80 -37.90 16.27 -7.29
CA VAL A 80 -39.03 15.80 -6.48
C VAL A 80 -40.11 16.86 -6.61
N ALA A 81 -41.22 16.50 -7.27
CA ALA A 81 -42.41 17.34 -7.32
C ALA A 81 -42.83 17.62 -5.87
N ALA A 82 -42.85 18.89 -5.48
CA ALA A 82 -43.33 19.30 -4.17
C ALA A 82 -44.80 18.89 -4.02
N LEU A 83 -45.07 17.97 -3.08
CA LEU A 83 -46.42 17.64 -2.64
C LEU A 83 -47.08 18.91 -2.06
N PRO A 84 -48.40 19.11 -2.25
CA PRO A 84 -49.10 20.25 -1.67
C PRO A 84 -49.02 20.21 -0.14
N ALA A 85 -48.73 21.35 0.48
CA ALA A 85 -48.69 21.46 1.94
C ALA A 85 -50.08 21.16 2.53
N GLU A 86 -50.17 20.10 3.34
CA GLU A 86 -51.35 19.85 4.17
C GLU A 86 -51.48 20.97 5.20
N SER A 87 -52.48 21.83 5.00
CA SER A 87 -52.77 23.04 5.78
C SER A 87 -53.30 22.76 7.20
N ASN A 88 -53.05 21.60 7.81
CA ASN A 88 -53.63 21.24 9.11
C ASN A 88 -52.74 20.32 9.97
N ALA A 89 -51.50 20.72 10.22
CA ALA A 89 -50.78 20.26 11.40
C ALA A 89 -50.59 21.46 12.34
N GLY A 90 -51.21 21.39 13.52
CA GLY A 90 -50.90 22.31 14.63
C GLY A 90 -49.41 22.25 15.00
N PRO A 91 -48.95 23.10 15.94
CA PRO A 91 -47.53 23.18 16.28
C PRO A 91 -46.97 21.79 16.59
N PRO A 92 -45.94 21.31 15.87
CA PRO A 92 -45.25 20.11 16.29
C PRO A 92 -44.63 20.39 17.66
N ALA A 93 -44.96 19.53 18.63
CA ALA A 93 -44.21 19.46 19.88
C ALA A 93 -42.72 19.34 19.54
N PRO A 94 -41.80 20.07 20.20
CA PRO A 94 -40.39 19.95 19.90
C PRO A 94 -39.96 18.50 20.15
N SER A 95 -39.63 17.77 19.08
CA SER A 95 -38.89 16.51 19.15
C SER A 95 -37.58 16.81 19.84
N THR A 96 -37.55 16.51 21.14
CA THR A 96 -36.34 16.43 21.96
C THR A 96 -35.60 15.15 21.55
N GLU A 97 -35.07 15.11 20.33
CA GLU A 97 -34.14 14.07 19.88
C GLU A 97 -32.90 14.66 19.17
N GLU A 98 -32.90 15.94 18.78
CA GLU A 98 -31.78 16.59 18.07
C GLU A 98 -30.83 17.40 19.00
N GLN A 99 -30.92 17.27 20.32
CA GLN A 99 -30.12 18.10 21.24
C GLN A 99 -29.53 17.36 22.46
N ALA A 100 -29.52 16.02 22.45
CA ALA A 100 -29.01 15.21 23.57
C ALA A 100 -27.63 14.57 23.31
N ALA A 101 -26.89 14.97 22.27
CA ALA A 101 -25.50 14.52 22.04
C ALA A 101 -24.48 15.66 21.90
N ALA A 102 -24.91 16.93 22.00
CA ALA A 102 -24.01 18.09 21.92
C ALA A 102 -23.24 18.40 23.22
N ASP A 103 -23.19 17.42 24.14
CA ASP A 103 -22.41 17.50 25.39
C ASP A 103 -21.69 16.19 25.71
N ALA A 104 -21.50 15.30 24.72
CA ALA A 104 -20.47 14.28 24.82
C ALA A 104 -19.14 15.04 24.78
N SER A 105 -18.44 15.08 25.91
CA SER A 105 -17.07 15.58 26.07
C SER A 105 -16.29 15.36 24.77
N VAL A 106 -16.09 16.45 24.02
CA VAL A 106 -15.46 16.40 22.71
C VAL A 106 -14.02 15.95 22.91
N GLU A 107 -13.80 14.65 22.78
CA GLU A 107 -12.49 14.06 22.91
C GLU A 107 -11.66 14.54 21.71
N ARG A 108 -10.59 15.26 22.00
CA ARG A 108 -9.66 15.74 20.98
C ARG A 108 -8.47 14.83 20.90
N VAL A 109 -8.28 14.22 19.75
CA VAL A 109 -7.13 13.37 19.45
C VAL A 109 -6.28 14.05 18.40
N LYS A 110 -4.96 13.87 18.49
CA LYS A 110 -4.01 14.28 17.46
C LYS A 110 -3.55 13.05 16.70
N ILE A 111 -3.34 13.19 15.40
CA ILE A 111 -2.66 12.15 14.63
C ILE A 111 -1.22 12.03 15.10
N ALA A 112 -0.85 10.82 15.51
CA ALA A 112 0.46 10.48 16.03
C ALA A 112 0.82 9.05 15.63
N ASN A 113 2.06 8.62 15.91
CA ASN A 113 2.52 7.26 15.65
C ASN A 113 2.54 6.84 14.16
N THR A 114 2.56 7.79 13.23
CA THR A 114 2.64 7.47 11.79
C THR A 114 4.07 7.51 11.24
N GLY A 115 5.06 7.88 12.07
CA GLY A 115 6.46 7.99 11.67
C GLY A 115 6.74 9.13 10.68
N GLY A 116 5.89 10.17 10.63
CA GLY A 116 6.02 11.30 9.72
C GLY A 116 5.23 11.18 8.41
N VAL A 117 4.52 10.06 8.19
CA VAL A 117 3.78 9.79 6.94
C VAL A 117 2.36 10.39 6.96
N GLY A 118 1.81 10.61 8.16
CA GLY A 118 0.43 11.01 8.37
C GLY A 118 -0.55 9.84 8.40
N ALA A 119 -1.80 10.14 8.72
CA ALA A 119 -2.90 9.16 8.77
C ALA A 119 -3.87 9.39 7.61
N ILE A 120 -4.62 8.35 7.25
CA ILE A 120 -5.63 8.44 6.19
C ILE A 120 -7.01 8.44 6.84
N LEU A 121 -7.79 9.48 6.55
CA LEU A 121 -9.21 9.54 6.86
C LEU A 121 -9.96 8.74 5.79
N ARG A 122 -10.77 7.77 6.20
CA ARG A 122 -11.55 6.90 5.32
C ARG A 122 -13.04 7.13 5.47
N ALA A 123 -13.80 6.86 4.42
CA ALA A 123 -15.26 6.99 4.48
C ALA A 123 -15.92 5.90 5.32
N GLU A 124 -15.33 4.69 5.34
CA GLU A 124 -15.86 3.51 6.03
C GLU A 124 -14.69 2.61 6.48
N PRO A 125 -14.72 2.05 7.69
CA PRO A 125 -13.75 1.06 8.13
C PRO A 125 -14.13 -0.35 7.64
N PRO A 126 -13.19 -1.22 7.23
CA PRO A 126 -11.79 -0.98 6.86
C PRO A 126 -11.60 -0.76 5.34
N ARG A 127 -12.65 -0.95 4.53
CA ARG A 127 -12.59 -0.98 3.05
C ARG A 127 -13.04 0.31 2.36
N GLY A 128 -13.37 1.35 3.12
CA GLY A 128 -13.84 2.62 2.57
C GLY A 128 -12.76 3.37 1.78
N ARG A 129 -13.24 4.18 0.84
CA ARG A 129 -12.42 5.12 0.05
C ARG A 129 -11.70 6.10 0.97
N GLN A 130 -10.49 6.48 0.59
CA GLN A 130 -9.75 7.57 1.23
C GLN A 130 -10.48 8.90 1.00
N VAL A 131 -10.84 9.57 2.08
CA VAL A 131 -11.49 10.89 2.10
C VAL A 131 -10.43 11.98 2.13
N ALA A 132 -9.45 11.87 3.03
CA ALA A 132 -8.39 12.86 3.19
C ALA A 132 -7.11 12.22 3.74
N ALA A 133 -5.98 12.89 3.54
CA ALA A 133 -4.72 12.58 4.22
C ALA A 133 -4.48 13.63 5.31
N LEU A 134 -4.28 13.17 6.54
CA LEU A 134 -4.06 13.96 7.73
C LEU A 134 -2.58 13.93 8.07
N ARG A 135 -2.01 15.08 8.42
CA ARG A 135 -0.60 15.16 8.81
C ARG A 135 -0.44 14.76 10.26
N ASP A 136 0.78 14.41 10.65
CA ASP A 136 1.10 14.26 12.07
C ASP A 136 0.88 15.57 12.82
N GLY A 137 0.33 15.46 14.02
CA GLY A 137 -0.06 16.60 14.85
C GLY A 137 -1.38 17.26 14.44
N THR A 138 -2.06 16.79 13.38
CA THR A 138 -3.41 17.27 13.06
C THR A 138 -4.37 16.88 14.19
N VAL A 139 -4.99 17.88 14.81
CA VAL A 139 -5.99 17.70 15.87
C VAL A 139 -7.34 17.42 15.23
N LEU A 140 -8.02 16.42 15.77
CA LEU A 140 -9.30 15.92 15.32
C LEU A 140 -10.24 15.82 16.53
N GLN A 141 -11.51 16.01 16.26
CA GLN A 141 -12.58 15.79 17.22
C GLN A 141 -13.13 14.39 17.02
N VAL A 142 -13.10 13.55 18.04
CA VAL A 142 -13.72 12.22 18.03
C VAL A 142 -15.21 12.38 18.27
N ILE A 143 -16.00 11.74 17.40
CA ILE A 143 -17.45 11.67 17.48
C ILE A 143 -17.85 10.30 18.04
N GLU A 144 -17.23 9.22 17.54
CA GLU A 144 -17.62 7.85 17.88
C GLU A 144 -16.44 6.89 17.82
N HIS A 145 -16.48 5.85 18.67
CA HIS A 145 -15.56 4.72 18.60
C HIS A 145 -16.29 3.50 18.04
N GLN A 146 -15.71 2.85 17.04
CA GLN A 146 -16.23 1.62 16.46
C GLN A 146 -15.19 0.52 16.52
N GLN A 147 -15.54 -0.57 17.19
CA GLN A 147 -14.73 -1.78 17.22
C GLN A 147 -15.29 -2.78 16.23
N LEU A 148 -14.45 -3.20 15.27
CA LEU A 148 -14.82 -4.21 14.29
C LEU A 148 -14.67 -5.63 14.87
N PRO A 149 -15.37 -6.63 14.28
CA PRO A 149 -15.28 -8.03 14.72
C PRO A 149 -13.89 -8.66 14.61
N ASP A 150 -13.00 -8.05 13.83
CA ASP A 150 -11.60 -8.45 13.65
C ASP A 150 -10.68 -7.94 14.79
N GLY A 151 -11.23 -7.18 15.75
CA GLY A 151 -10.49 -6.55 16.84
C GLY A 151 -9.85 -5.22 16.48
N SER A 152 -10.06 -4.69 15.27
CA SER A 152 -9.59 -3.37 14.86
C SER A 152 -10.50 -2.28 15.43
N GLU A 153 -9.92 -1.29 16.09
CA GLU A 153 -10.64 -0.12 16.59
C GLU A 153 -10.46 1.08 15.65
N TRP A 154 -11.58 1.69 15.30
CA TRP A 154 -11.67 2.85 14.44
C TRP A 154 -12.38 4.00 15.16
N LEU A 155 -11.89 5.20 14.93
CA LEU A 155 -12.43 6.43 15.48
C LEU A 155 -13.11 7.20 14.37
N HIS A 156 -14.41 7.47 14.52
CA HIS A 156 -15.10 8.44 13.71
C HIS A 156 -14.69 9.83 14.18
N VAL A 157 -14.08 10.59 13.28
CA VAL A 157 -13.48 11.88 13.60
C VAL A 157 -13.92 12.95 12.62
N ARG A 158 -14.08 14.16 13.14
CA ARG A 158 -14.28 15.39 12.36
C ARG A 158 -13.02 16.25 12.43
N THR A 159 -12.55 16.66 11.26
CA THR A 159 -11.45 17.61 11.11
C THR A 159 -11.92 19.05 11.35
N ALA A 160 -10.99 19.97 11.63
CA ALA A 160 -11.30 21.40 11.76
C ALA A 160 -11.92 22.00 10.48
N ASP A 161 -11.61 21.42 9.31
CA ASP A 161 -12.16 21.83 8.01
C ASP A 161 -13.58 21.28 7.77
N GLY A 162 -14.15 20.55 8.73
CA GLY A 162 -15.49 19.95 8.65
C GLY A 162 -15.55 18.64 7.89
N ALA A 163 -14.43 18.08 7.41
CA ALA A 163 -14.40 16.76 6.81
C ALA A 163 -14.51 15.67 7.88
N GLU A 164 -15.42 14.73 7.67
CA GLU A 164 -15.69 13.60 8.55
C GLU A 164 -15.21 12.29 7.95
N GLY A 165 -14.80 11.37 8.82
CA GLY A 165 -14.52 10.00 8.43
C GLY A 165 -13.82 9.22 9.53
N TRP A 166 -13.37 8.03 9.18
CA TRP A 166 -12.83 7.05 10.10
C TRP A 166 -11.31 7.02 10.03
N VAL A 167 -10.67 7.03 11.19
CA VAL A 167 -9.23 6.84 11.35
C VAL A 167 -8.95 5.66 12.28
N PHE A 168 -7.83 4.98 12.07
CA PHE A 168 -7.44 3.86 12.92
C PHE A 168 -7.02 4.37 14.31
N SER A 169 -7.56 3.81 15.41
CA SER A 169 -7.33 4.36 16.76
C SER A 169 -5.84 4.38 17.13
N ARG A 170 -5.07 3.39 16.69
CA ARG A 170 -3.61 3.31 16.91
C ARG A 170 -2.82 4.49 16.34
N LEU A 171 -3.38 5.17 15.33
CA LEU A 171 -2.77 6.34 14.68
C LEU A 171 -3.25 7.67 15.28
N ALA A 172 -4.08 7.60 16.31
CA ALA A 172 -4.55 8.74 17.07
C ALA A 172 -4.00 8.66 18.50
N ALA A 173 -3.59 9.80 19.04
CA ALA A 173 -3.17 9.94 20.43
C ALA A 173 -4.01 11.03 21.11
N PRO A 174 -4.29 10.91 22.42
CA PRO A 174 -4.95 11.98 23.16
C PRO A 174 -4.16 13.29 23.06
N THR A 175 -4.89 14.40 22.97
CA THR A 175 -4.31 15.74 23.14
C THR A 175 -4.58 16.20 24.57
N ASP A 176 -3.56 16.16 25.42
CA ASP A 176 -3.58 16.81 26.75
C ASP A 176 -3.85 18.32 26.65
#